data_AF-A0A1G4RWK3-F1
#
_entry.id   AF-A0A1G4RWK3-F1
#
_cell.length_a   1.000
_cell.length_b   1.000
_cell.length_c   1.000
_cell.angle_alpha   90.00
_cell.angle_beta   90.00
_cell.angle_gamma   90.00
#
_symmetry.space_group_name_H-M   'P 1'
#
loop_
_entity.id
_entity.type
_entity.pdbx_description
1 polymer ?
#
loop_
_entity_poly.entity_id
_entity_poly.type
_entity_poly.pdbx_seq_one_letter_code
_entity_poly.pdbx_strand_id
1 'polypeptide(L)'
;MTLTDYHFTRQYSGRLGIILPLLLFMLFCSRQVGAQVNIFDLRKEKDTITRFSDPPAKQKRFGRAALGLGLAEIAPWTYDRYIVNVDYARISWKTTGHNLNPGSWTWDNDPFQTNQFGHPYHGSMFYSAFRSNGYSFWQSVPATMAGSYLWETFAENQAPAPNDFINTSFGGIVLGEMTYRLSNKIINNHRRGFKRQASEVLGFLVNPMNGLNRIIDGKWGKVVGPANRSQDDSSKVSAEFDLGARKFNSGNQGLLTHGRFGWFGRAKLLYGASNENLHTPFSNISITAEFGKDDSSAVNVISVYGSLAGWDVSLSDSVENLIIISANYDYIRNAAFFYGGQSVKANLLSEFKLLNGFKVNTAVGAGLIILGAAPDPYLYRGRNYDYGSGFAINGRAGFNIGNRFYYSINYRGSWLMTINGNKSHYFLHTITNEISYRVLKDLSISAEPGYFRLEGNYKNHPDVDKIYPYLRISTRYRVNL
;
A
#
# COMPACT_ATOMS: atom_id res chain seq x y z
N MET A 1 12.42 -48.03 -18.39
CA MET A 1 12.46 -47.71 -16.95
C MET A 1 13.49 -46.61 -16.81
N THR A 2 13.03 -45.37 -16.91
CA THR A 2 13.88 -44.20 -17.11
C THR A 2 13.23 -43.03 -16.41
N LEU A 3 14.00 -42.43 -15.51
CA LEU A 3 13.73 -41.18 -14.81
C LEU A 3 13.50 -40.04 -15.80
N THR A 4 12.55 -39.16 -15.50
CA THR A 4 12.55 -37.79 -16.01
C THR A 4 12.10 -36.84 -14.91
N ASP A 5 13.10 -36.21 -14.30
CA ASP A 5 13.02 -34.94 -13.59
C ASP A 5 12.36 -33.88 -14.49
N TYR A 6 11.43 -33.10 -13.93
CA TYR A 6 11.02 -31.82 -14.50
C TYR A 6 11.20 -30.71 -13.47
N HIS A 7 12.35 -30.03 -13.58
CA HIS A 7 12.63 -28.78 -12.90
C HIS A 7 12.43 -27.59 -13.86
N PHE A 8 11.62 -26.64 -13.39
CA PHE A 8 11.81 -25.19 -13.38
C PHE A 8 11.59 -24.28 -14.61
N THR A 9 11.00 -23.14 -14.24
CA THR A 9 11.22 -21.75 -14.71
C THR A 9 10.62 -21.31 -16.04
N ARG A 10 9.48 -20.60 -15.94
CA ARG A 10 9.29 -19.33 -16.65
C ARG A 10 8.89 -18.23 -15.68
N GLN A 11 9.90 -17.51 -15.19
CA GLN A 11 9.79 -16.17 -14.63
C GLN A 11 9.33 -15.24 -15.77
N TYR A 12 8.12 -14.71 -15.71
CA TYR A 12 7.70 -13.63 -16.60
C TYR A 12 8.22 -12.30 -16.07
N SER A 13 9.16 -11.74 -16.82
CA SER A 13 9.69 -10.39 -16.67
C SER A 13 8.73 -9.36 -17.27
N GLY A 14 7.77 -8.88 -16.48
CA GLY A 14 7.11 -7.59 -16.73
C GLY A 14 8.08 -6.46 -16.43
N ARG A 15 8.95 -6.12 -17.39
CA ARG A 15 9.96 -5.06 -17.25
C ARG A 15 9.29 -3.67 -17.23
N LEU A 16 9.71 -2.88 -16.23
CA LEU A 16 9.74 -1.40 -16.20
C LEU A 16 8.48 -0.65 -16.67
N GLY A 17 7.49 -0.53 -15.78
CA GLY A 17 6.40 0.47 -15.92
C GLY A 17 6.34 1.53 -14.81
N ILE A 18 7.08 1.36 -13.69
CA ILE A 18 6.80 2.10 -12.44
C ILE A 18 8.01 2.91 -11.91
N ILE A 19 9.22 2.71 -12.45
CA ILE A 19 10.46 3.24 -11.82
C ILE A 19 10.88 4.64 -12.34
N LEU A 20 10.53 5.01 -13.56
CA LEU A 20 10.86 6.33 -14.14
C LEU A 20 9.99 7.54 -13.68
N PRO A 21 8.70 7.40 -13.30
CA PRO A 21 7.85 8.55 -12.99
C PRO A 21 8.11 9.23 -11.63
N LEU A 22 8.74 8.53 -10.67
CA LEU A 22 9.03 9.05 -9.32
C LEU A 22 10.19 10.06 -9.27
N LEU A 23 11.12 9.99 -10.22
CA LEU A 23 12.32 10.85 -10.25
C LEU A 23 12.10 12.26 -10.82
N LEU A 24 11.03 12.47 -11.60
CA LEU A 24 10.75 13.74 -12.31
C LEU A 24 9.89 14.74 -11.53
N PHE A 25 9.48 14.42 -10.29
CA PHE A 25 8.55 15.24 -9.49
C PHE A 25 9.22 16.39 -8.70
N MET A 26 10.55 16.53 -8.78
CA MET A 26 11.36 17.42 -7.94
C MET A 26 11.50 18.85 -8.46
N LEU A 27 10.44 19.67 -8.43
CA LEU A 27 10.59 21.13 -8.60
C LEU A 27 9.62 21.93 -7.71
N PHE A 28 10.21 22.51 -6.65
CA PHE A 28 9.77 23.64 -5.80
C PHE A 28 8.70 23.43 -4.71
N CYS A 29 9.14 23.40 -3.44
CA CYS A 29 8.50 24.12 -2.33
C CYS A 29 9.43 24.23 -1.12
N SER A 30 9.71 25.47 -0.67
CA SER A 30 10.56 25.77 0.48
C SER A 30 9.73 26.10 1.72
N ARG A 31 9.66 25.18 2.68
CA ARG A 31 9.28 25.46 4.07
C ARG A 31 10.25 24.78 5.04
N GLN A 32 10.22 25.17 6.31
CA GLN A 32 11.07 24.61 7.35
C GLN A 32 10.75 23.12 7.51
N VAL A 33 11.73 22.27 7.23
CA VAL A 33 11.58 20.82 7.14
C VAL A 33 12.11 20.18 8.44
N GLY A 34 11.59 18.99 8.81
CA GLY A 34 12.05 18.10 9.92
C GLY A 34 13.00 17.01 9.38
N ALA A 35 13.70 16.22 10.22
CA ALA A 35 14.66 15.19 9.72
C ALA A 35 13.97 13.86 9.32
N GLN A 36 12.73 13.65 9.80
CA GLN A 36 11.75 12.72 9.22
C GLN A 36 10.36 13.39 9.07
N VAL A 37 9.49 12.89 8.19
CA VAL A 37 8.05 13.17 8.12
C VAL A 37 7.34 12.25 9.11
N ASN A 38 6.85 12.83 10.19
CA ASN A 38 5.91 12.21 11.11
C ASN A 38 4.47 12.35 10.57
N ILE A 39 3.57 11.45 10.98
CA ILE A 39 2.14 11.54 10.68
C ILE A 39 1.54 12.88 11.15
N PHE A 40 2.14 13.49 12.17
CA PHE A 40 1.81 14.81 12.72
C PHE A 40 2.53 16.00 12.05
N ASP A 41 3.49 15.79 11.15
CA ASP A 41 4.30 16.89 10.60
C ASP A 41 3.51 17.76 9.61
N LEU A 42 2.43 17.22 9.05
CA LEU A 42 1.50 17.97 8.23
C LEU A 42 0.47 18.68 9.11
N ARG A 43 0.85 19.73 9.84
CA ARG A 43 -0.12 20.58 10.56
C ARG A 43 -0.69 21.66 9.64
N LYS A 44 -1.98 22.00 9.79
CA LYS A 44 -2.51 23.30 9.33
C LYS A 44 -1.80 24.43 10.09
N GLU A 45 -1.42 25.49 9.40
CA GLU A 45 -1.37 26.79 10.08
C GLU A 45 -2.84 27.15 10.34
N LYS A 46 -3.19 27.54 11.57
CA LYS A 46 -4.54 28.01 11.91
C LYS A 46 -4.85 29.24 11.04
N ASP A 47 -5.38 29.00 9.86
CA ASP A 47 -5.88 30.04 8.98
C ASP A 47 -7.39 30.15 9.23
N THR A 48 -7.77 31.25 9.85
CA THR A 48 -9.09 31.50 10.47
C THR A 48 -10.21 31.75 9.45
N ILE A 49 -9.93 31.69 8.14
CA ILE A 49 -10.80 32.33 7.12
C ILE A 49 -11.31 31.36 6.03
N THR A 50 -10.88 30.11 5.98
CA THR A 50 -11.39 29.15 4.97
C THR A 50 -12.32 28.12 5.60
N ARG A 51 -13.64 28.38 5.50
CA ARG A 51 -14.67 27.35 5.64
C ARG A 51 -14.40 26.28 4.58
N PHE A 52 -14.08 25.07 5.01
CA PHE A 52 -14.08 23.90 4.14
C PHE A 52 -15.53 23.63 3.74
N SER A 53 -15.91 24.04 2.53
CA SER A 53 -17.09 23.51 1.87
C SER A 53 -16.74 22.12 1.35
N ASP A 54 -17.60 21.13 1.61
CA ASP A 54 -17.54 19.87 0.88
C ASP A 54 -17.39 20.17 -0.63
N PRO A 55 -16.48 19.48 -1.34
CA PRO A 55 -16.39 19.66 -2.78
C PRO A 55 -17.79 19.45 -3.37
N PRO A 56 -18.24 20.29 -4.31
CA PRO A 56 -19.59 20.22 -4.85
C PRO A 56 -19.91 18.80 -5.30
N ALA A 57 -21.14 18.36 -5.03
CA ALA A 57 -21.61 17.02 -5.36
C ALA A 57 -21.25 16.70 -6.82
N LYS A 58 -20.31 15.76 -7.02
CA LYS A 58 -19.89 15.35 -8.35
C LYS A 58 -21.05 14.61 -9.01
N GLN A 59 -21.32 14.92 -10.28
CA GLN A 59 -22.31 14.21 -11.08
C GLN A 59 -21.95 12.71 -11.11
N LYS A 60 -22.88 11.87 -10.63
CA LYS A 60 -22.73 10.41 -10.65
C LYS A 60 -23.05 9.88 -12.03
N ARG A 61 -22.19 9.02 -12.58
CA ARG A 61 -22.32 8.48 -13.94
C ARG A 61 -22.32 6.95 -13.91
N PHE A 62 -23.45 6.36 -13.53
CA PHE A 62 -23.57 4.92 -13.34
C PHE A 62 -23.20 4.11 -14.58
N GLY A 63 -23.82 4.38 -15.74
CA GLY A 63 -23.55 3.62 -16.96
C GLY A 63 -22.07 3.63 -17.35
N ARG A 64 -21.40 4.77 -17.18
CA ARG A 64 -19.96 4.88 -17.42
C ARG A 64 -19.11 4.14 -16.39
N ALA A 65 -19.50 4.18 -15.11
CA ALA A 65 -18.83 3.41 -14.08
C ALA A 65 -18.96 1.90 -14.32
N ALA A 66 -20.15 1.43 -14.69
CA ALA A 66 -20.42 0.03 -15.04
C ALA A 66 -19.62 -0.41 -16.28
N LEU A 67 -19.56 0.41 -17.33
CA LEU A 67 -18.69 0.15 -18.49
C LEU A 67 -17.20 0.12 -18.11
N GLY A 68 -16.76 1.02 -17.23
CA GLY A 68 -15.39 1.03 -16.72
C GLY A 68 -15.05 -0.25 -15.93
N LEU A 69 -15.98 -0.73 -15.10
CA LEU A 69 -15.85 -2.02 -14.42
C LEU A 69 -15.77 -3.16 -15.43
N GLY A 70 -16.71 -3.22 -16.38
CA GLY A 70 -16.71 -4.25 -17.43
C GLY A 70 -15.44 -4.24 -18.29
N LEU A 71 -14.86 -3.08 -18.57
CA LEU A 71 -13.55 -2.97 -19.24
C LEU A 71 -12.42 -3.52 -18.35
N ALA A 72 -12.47 -3.29 -17.04
CA ALA A 72 -11.51 -3.84 -16.09
C ALA A 72 -11.63 -5.36 -15.94
N GLU A 73 -12.77 -5.96 -16.26
CA GLU A 73 -12.93 -7.43 -16.38
C GLU A 73 -12.40 -7.93 -17.73
N ILE A 74 -12.93 -7.37 -18.82
CA ILE A 74 -12.72 -7.92 -20.17
C ILE A 74 -11.28 -7.75 -20.65
N ALA A 75 -10.62 -6.64 -20.31
CA ALA A 75 -9.27 -6.36 -20.79
C ALA A 75 -8.23 -7.38 -20.31
N PRO A 76 -8.07 -7.64 -19.00
CA PRO A 76 -7.14 -8.68 -18.53
C PRO A 76 -7.56 -10.07 -19.01
N TRP A 77 -8.85 -10.41 -18.95
CA TRP A 77 -9.32 -11.71 -19.45
C TRP A 77 -8.98 -11.93 -20.93
N THR A 78 -9.17 -10.92 -21.78
CA THR A 78 -8.85 -11.01 -23.22
C THR A 78 -7.34 -11.20 -23.43
N TYR A 79 -6.53 -10.46 -22.68
CA TYR A 79 -5.07 -10.59 -22.71
C TYR A 79 -4.64 -12.02 -22.30
N ASP A 80 -5.17 -12.52 -21.20
CA ASP A 80 -4.88 -13.84 -20.66
C ASP A 80 -5.34 -14.96 -21.60
N ARG A 81 -6.54 -14.83 -22.19
CA ARG A 81 -7.13 -15.83 -23.08
C ARG A 81 -6.42 -15.94 -24.42
N TYR A 82 -6.09 -14.82 -25.04
CA TYR A 82 -5.67 -14.77 -26.44
C TYR A 82 -4.20 -14.43 -26.64
N ILE A 83 -3.56 -13.73 -25.69
CA ILE A 83 -2.15 -13.33 -25.80
C ILE A 83 -1.27 -14.25 -24.95
N VAL A 84 -1.59 -14.40 -23.66
CA VAL A 84 -0.83 -15.29 -22.76
C VAL A 84 -1.23 -16.75 -22.95
N ASN A 85 -2.49 -16.99 -23.33
CA ASN A 85 -3.09 -18.31 -23.53
C ASN A 85 -3.01 -19.19 -22.27
N VAL A 86 -3.38 -18.63 -21.12
CA VAL A 86 -3.47 -19.35 -19.85
C VAL A 86 -4.71 -20.23 -19.78
N ASP A 87 -4.62 -21.33 -19.05
CA ASP A 87 -5.69 -22.32 -18.99
C ASP A 87 -6.92 -21.82 -18.21
N TYR A 88 -6.74 -21.05 -17.13
CA TYR A 88 -7.85 -20.57 -16.31
C TYR A 88 -8.84 -19.69 -17.09
N ALA A 89 -8.36 -18.93 -18.09
CA ALA A 89 -9.17 -18.01 -18.88
C ALA A 89 -10.08 -18.73 -19.90
N ARG A 90 -9.99 -20.06 -20.04
CA ARG A 90 -10.79 -20.85 -20.99
C ARG A 90 -12.17 -21.18 -20.42
N ILE A 91 -13.05 -20.19 -20.45
CA ILE A 91 -14.41 -20.24 -19.88
C ILE A 91 -15.45 -20.91 -20.79
N SER A 92 -16.54 -21.41 -20.19
CA SER A 92 -17.74 -21.88 -20.89
C SER A 92 -18.98 -21.71 -19.99
N TRP A 93 -20.18 -21.79 -20.56
CA TRP A 93 -21.41 -21.78 -19.74
C TRP A 93 -21.47 -22.88 -18.69
N LYS A 94 -20.80 -24.02 -18.93
CA LYS A 94 -20.69 -25.11 -17.97
C LYS A 94 -19.83 -24.71 -16.76
N THR A 95 -18.71 -24.02 -17.00
CA THR A 95 -17.82 -23.58 -15.91
C THR A 95 -18.50 -22.47 -15.10
N THR A 96 -19.15 -21.52 -15.77
CA THR A 96 -19.99 -20.50 -15.09
C THR A 96 -21.08 -21.14 -14.23
N GLY A 97 -21.80 -22.14 -14.75
CA GLY A 97 -22.82 -22.86 -13.97
C GLY A 97 -22.26 -23.57 -12.74
N HIS A 98 -21.03 -24.09 -12.82
CA HIS A 98 -20.32 -24.68 -11.68
C HIS A 98 -19.91 -23.61 -10.65
N ASN A 99 -19.39 -22.47 -11.11
CA ASN A 99 -18.88 -21.40 -10.25
C ASN A 99 -19.99 -20.62 -9.53
N LEU A 100 -21.19 -20.57 -10.12
CA LEU A 100 -22.38 -20.00 -9.48
C LEU A 100 -22.84 -20.78 -8.24
N ASN A 101 -22.43 -22.04 -8.07
CA ASN A 101 -22.74 -22.82 -6.89
C ASN A 101 -21.79 -22.46 -5.75
N PRO A 102 -22.25 -21.89 -4.61
CA PRO A 102 -21.36 -21.56 -3.49
C PRO A 102 -20.59 -22.77 -2.93
N GLY A 103 -21.11 -23.99 -3.12
CA GLY A 103 -20.43 -25.22 -2.71
C GLY A 103 -19.23 -25.61 -3.59
N SER A 104 -19.00 -24.96 -4.73
CA SER A 104 -17.80 -25.18 -5.54
C SER A 104 -16.59 -24.38 -5.06
N TRP A 105 -16.79 -23.36 -4.22
CA TRP A 105 -15.73 -22.44 -3.83
C TRP A 105 -14.64 -23.15 -3.04
N THR A 106 -13.38 -22.95 -3.44
CA THR A 106 -12.21 -23.57 -2.81
C THR A 106 -11.10 -22.56 -2.69
N TRP A 107 -10.29 -22.67 -1.65
CA TRP A 107 -9.03 -21.94 -1.59
C TRP A 107 -8.13 -22.38 -2.74
N ASP A 108 -7.61 -21.42 -3.48
CA ASP A 108 -6.75 -21.62 -4.63
C ASP A 108 -5.31 -21.94 -4.19
N ASN A 109 -4.42 -22.07 -5.18
CA ASN A 109 -2.99 -22.28 -4.95
C ASN A 109 -2.11 -21.33 -5.77
N ASP A 110 -2.62 -20.14 -6.10
CA ASP A 110 -1.90 -19.22 -6.98
C ASP A 110 -0.60 -18.69 -6.35
N PRO A 111 0.33 -18.22 -7.21
CA PRO A 111 1.56 -17.60 -6.75
C PRO A 111 1.29 -16.42 -5.83
N PHE A 112 2.05 -16.32 -4.73
CA PHE A 112 1.91 -15.27 -3.72
C PHE A 112 1.74 -13.84 -4.28
N GLN A 113 2.48 -13.50 -5.35
CA GLN A 113 2.39 -12.16 -5.97
C GLN A 113 1.04 -11.92 -6.65
N THR A 114 0.41 -12.95 -7.22
CA THR A 114 -0.93 -12.86 -7.79
C THR A 114 -1.94 -12.54 -6.69
N ASN A 115 -2.02 -13.36 -5.64
CA ASN A 115 -3.02 -13.20 -4.56
C ASN A 115 -2.77 -11.94 -3.74
N GLN A 116 -1.51 -11.63 -3.40
CA GLN A 116 -1.20 -10.53 -2.49
C GLN A 116 -0.98 -9.20 -3.19
N PHE A 117 -0.82 -9.14 -4.52
CA PHE A 117 -0.69 -7.87 -5.26
C PHE A 117 -1.59 -7.79 -6.50
N GLY A 118 -1.61 -8.83 -7.34
CA GLY A 118 -2.44 -8.87 -8.55
C GLY A 118 -3.93 -8.65 -8.27
N HIS A 119 -4.53 -9.49 -7.41
CA HIS A 119 -5.93 -9.38 -6.99
C HIS A 119 -6.26 -8.00 -6.37
N PRO A 120 -5.51 -7.50 -5.36
CA PRO A 120 -5.71 -6.14 -4.84
C PRO A 120 -5.61 -5.05 -5.91
N TYR A 121 -4.66 -5.16 -6.83
CA TYR A 121 -4.51 -4.18 -7.91
C TYR A 121 -5.69 -4.23 -8.88
N HIS A 122 -6.19 -5.41 -9.22
CA HIS A 122 -7.37 -5.59 -10.07
C HIS A 122 -8.62 -5.01 -9.42
N GLY A 123 -8.83 -5.33 -8.14
CA GLY A 123 -9.89 -4.76 -7.31
C GLY A 123 -9.85 -3.24 -7.24
N SER A 124 -8.64 -2.66 -7.24
CA SER A 124 -8.46 -1.20 -7.26
C SER A 124 -9.00 -0.55 -8.54
N MET A 125 -9.04 -1.27 -9.67
CA MET A 125 -9.66 -0.80 -10.91
C MET A 125 -11.18 -0.80 -10.81
N PHE A 126 -11.78 -1.83 -10.22
CA PHE A 126 -13.24 -1.89 -9.97
C PHE A 126 -13.68 -0.76 -9.05
N TYR A 127 -12.96 -0.54 -7.95
CA TYR A 127 -13.19 0.59 -7.05
C TYR A 127 -13.11 1.92 -7.82
N SER A 128 -12.05 2.10 -8.60
CA SER A 128 -11.77 3.34 -9.31
C SER A 128 -12.78 3.62 -10.43
N ALA A 129 -13.39 2.59 -11.02
CA ALA A 129 -14.43 2.75 -12.03
C ALA A 129 -15.62 3.55 -11.51
N PHE A 130 -16.00 3.35 -10.24
CA PHE A 130 -17.05 4.13 -9.58
C PHE A 130 -16.48 5.42 -8.97
N ARG A 131 -15.36 5.33 -8.25
CA ARG A 131 -14.79 6.47 -7.52
C ARG A 131 -14.46 7.67 -8.43
N SER A 132 -13.96 7.40 -9.64
CA SER A 132 -13.66 8.44 -10.64
C SER A 132 -14.89 8.94 -11.42
N ASN A 133 -16.04 8.28 -11.28
CA ASN A 133 -17.32 8.67 -11.87
C ASN A 133 -18.30 9.32 -10.86
N GLY A 134 -17.75 9.93 -9.80
CA GLY A 134 -18.49 10.79 -8.88
C GLY A 134 -19.06 10.11 -7.63
N TYR A 135 -18.84 8.81 -7.45
CA TYR A 135 -19.26 8.08 -6.25
C TYR A 135 -18.34 8.39 -5.06
N SER A 136 -18.90 8.37 -3.86
CA SER A 136 -18.14 8.50 -2.61
C SER A 136 -17.34 7.23 -2.30
N PHE A 137 -16.50 7.27 -1.26
CA PHE A 137 -15.74 6.11 -0.79
C PHE A 137 -16.65 4.88 -0.58
N TRP A 138 -17.63 5.01 0.33
CA TRP A 138 -18.53 3.92 0.67
C TRP A 138 -19.42 3.46 -0.49
N GLN A 139 -19.78 4.37 -1.41
CA GLN A 139 -20.55 3.98 -2.60
C GLN A 139 -19.71 3.22 -3.64
N SER A 140 -18.39 3.36 -3.60
CA SER A 140 -17.47 2.68 -4.53
C SER A 140 -17.02 1.31 -3.99
N VAL A 141 -17.15 1.07 -2.68
CA VAL A 141 -16.80 -0.21 -2.03
C VAL A 141 -17.50 -1.42 -2.67
N PRO A 142 -18.83 -1.43 -2.88
CA PRO A 142 -19.51 -2.59 -3.47
C PRO A 142 -19.01 -2.99 -4.86
N ALA A 143 -18.41 -2.05 -5.62
CA ALA A 143 -17.86 -2.35 -6.93
C ALA A 143 -16.70 -3.34 -6.87
N THR A 144 -15.90 -3.32 -5.81
CA THR A 144 -14.78 -4.26 -5.63
C THR A 144 -15.26 -5.69 -5.40
N MET A 145 -16.29 -5.84 -4.56
CA MET A 145 -16.93 -7.14 -4.29
C MET A 145 -17.67 -7.64 -5.53
N ALA A 146 -18.42 -6.77 -6.21
CA ALA A 146 -19.13 -7.14 -7.43
C ALA A 146 -18.15 -7.57 -8.54
N GLY A 147 -17.10 -6.79 -8.78
CA GLY A 147 -16.09 -7.13 -9.79
C GLY A 147 -15.36 -8.42 -9.43
N SER A 148 -14.93 -8.58 -8.18
CA SER A 148 -14.31 -9.84 -7.75
C SER A 148 -15.23 -11.04 -7.93
N TYR A 149 -16.51 -10.94 -7.56
CA TYR A 149 -17.47 -12.01 -7.79
C TYR A 149 -17.66 -12.31 -9.28
N LEU A 150 -17.71 -11.27 -10.12
CA LEU A 150 -17.85 -11.42 -11.56
C LEU A 150 -16.62 -12.12 -12.18
N TRP A 151 -15.42 -11.72 -11.77
CA TRP A 151 -14.18 -12.35 -12.22
C TRP A 151 -14.15 -13.84 -11.89
N GLU A 152 -14.27 -14.20 -10.62
CA GLU A 152 -14.20 -15.59 -10.15
C GLU A 152 -15.30 -16.47 -10.78
N THR A 153 -16.48 -15.89 -11.02
CA THR A 153 -17.64 -16.65 -11.51
C THR A 153 -17.68 -16.78 -13.04
N PHE A 154 -17.25 -15.75 -13.77
CA PHE A 154 -17.46 -15.65 -15.21
C PHE A 154 -16.19 -15.53 -16.04
N ALA A 155 -15.06 -15.12 -15.45
CA ALA A 155 -13.79 -14.93 -16.16
C ALA A 155 -12.82 -16.12 -15.99
N GLU A 156 -13.14 -17.07 -15.11
CA GLU A 156 -12.31 -18.23 -14.82
C GLU A 156 -13.06 -19.56 -15.03
N ASN A 157 -12.31 -20.61 -15.37
CA ASN A 157 -12.82 -21.98 -15.42
C ASN A 157 -12.48 -22.81 -14.18
N GLN A 158 -11.68 -22.23 -13.29
CA GLN A 158 -11.38 -22.79 -11.99
C GLN A 158 -12.50 -22.43 -11.01
N ALA A 159 -12.52 -23.12 -9.88
CA ALA A 159 -13.49 -22.84 -8.83
C ALA A 159 -13.17 -21.49 -8.16
N PRO A 160 -14.18 -20.66 -7.85
CA PRO A 160 -13.99 -19.39 -7.16
C PRO A 160 -13.26 -19.55 -5.82
N ALA A 161 -12.42 -18.58 -5.50
CA ALA A 161 -11.55 -18.61 -4.34
C ALA A 161 -11.96 -17.58 -3.27
N PRO A 162 -12.30 -18.04 -2.04
CA PRO A 162 -12.62 -17.13 -0.94
C PRO A 162 -11.50 -16.12 -0.62
N ASN A 163 -10.23 -16.53 -0.73
CA ASN A 163 -9.10 -15.63 -0.51
C ASN A 163 -9.02 -14.55 -1.58
N ASP A 164 -9.25 -14.89 -2.84
CA ASP A 164 -9.14 -13.92 -3.94
C ASP A 164 -10.32 -12.97 -3.92
N PHE A 165 -11.50 -13.44 -3.50
CA PHE A 165 -12.62 -12.58 -3.16
C PHE A 165 -12.26 -11.52 -2.10
N ILE A 166 -11.59 -11.94 -1.01
CA ILE A 166 -11.17 -11.02 0.05
C ILE A 166 -10.05 -10.08 -0.42
N ASN A 167 -9.00 -10.62 -1.07
CA ASN A 167 -7.84 -9.85 -1.55
C ASN A 167 -8.25 -8.80 -2.58
N THR A 168 -9.07 -9.18 -3.56
CA THR A 168 -9.60 -8.28 -4.59
C THR A 168 -10.54 -7.24 -3.98
N SER A 169 -11.37 -7.63 -3.01
CA SER A 169 -12.28 -6.70 -2.36
C SER A 169 -11.56 -5.70 -1.44
N PHE A 170 -11.06 -6.16 -0.28
CA PHE A 170 -10.54 -5.25 0.74
C PHE A 170 -9.23 -4.58 0.30
N GLY A 171 -8.30 -5.36 -0.27
CA GLY A 171 -7.07 -4.83 -0.86
C GLY A 171 -7.36 -3.85 -1.99
N GLY A 172 -8.35 -4.16 -2.83
CA GLY A 172 -8.82 -3.26 -3.88
C GLY A 172 -9.40 -1.94 -3.38
N ILE A 173 -10.14 -1.94 -2.27
CA ILE A 173 -10.65 -0.70 -1.65
C ILE A 173 -9.48 0.18 -1.19
N VAL A 174 -8.51 -0.41 -0.47
CA VAL A 174 -7.37 0.33 0.09
C VAL A 174 -6.47 0.89 -1.01
N LEU A 175 -6.08 0.07 -1.98
CA LEU A 175 -5.26 0.51 -3.11
C LEU A 175 -6.03 1.46 -4.03
N GLY A 176 -7.33 1.23 -4.24
CA GLY A 176 -8.19 2.05 -5.09
C GLY A 176 -8.34 3.47 -4.58
N GLU A 177 -8.67 3.65 -3.29
CA GLU A 177 -8.79 5.00 -2.72
C GLU A 177 -7.44 5.72 -2.65
N MET A 178 -6.38 4.99 -2.28
CA MET A 178 -5.02 5.52 -2.23
C MET A 178 -4.58 6.04 -3.61
N THR A 179 -4.69 5.22 -4.65
CA THR A 179 -4.30 5.61 -6.01
C THR A 179 -5.20 6.71 -6.56
N TYR A 180 -6.50 6.69 -6.27
CA TYR A 180 -7.43 7.73 -6.71
C TYR A 180 -7.05 9.11 -6.15
N ARG A 181 -6.79 9.20 -4.85
CA ARG A 181 -6.40 10.47 -4.19
C ARG A 181 -5.02 10.93 -4.66
N LEU A 182 -4.06 10.02 -4.73
CA LEU A 182 -2.71 10.33 -5.20
C LEU A 182 -2.70 10.82 -6.65
N SER A 183 -3.42 10.13 -7.54
CA SER A 183 -3.59 10.52 -8.95
C SER A 183 -4.13 11.94 -9.08
N ASN A 184 -5.23 12.25 -8.38
CA ASN A 184 -5.82 13.59 -8.43
C ASN A 184 -4.90 14.68 -7.82
N LYS A 185 -4.06 14.34 -6.84
CA LYS A 185 -3.09 15.28 -6.28
C LYS A 185 -1.90 15.53 -7.20
N ILE A 186 -1.40 14.50 -7.86
CA ILE A 186 -0.33 14.61 -8.86
C ILE A 186 -0.77 15.52 -10.01
N ILE A 187 -2.02 15.36 -10.45
CA ILE A 187 -2.63 16.14 -11.53
C ILE A 187 -2.95 17.56 -11.04
N ASN A 188 -2.01 18.47 -11.28
CA ASN A 188 -2.21 19.89 -11.00
C ASN A 188 -2.81 20.60 -12.22
N ASN A 189 -4.11 20.92 -12.16
CA ASN A 189 -4.85 21.56 -13.25
C ASN A 189 -4.43 23.01 -13.55
N HIS A 190 -3.58 23.63 -12.71
CA HIS A 190 -3.09 25.00 -12.92
C HIS A 190 -1.73 25.05 -13.64
N ARG A 191 -1.04 23.91 -13.76
CA ARG A 191 0.22 23.83 -14.49
C ARG A 191 0.00 23.99 -16.00
N ARG A 192 1.01 24.49 -16.70
CA ARG A 192 1.00 24.67 -18.16
C ARG A 192 2.18 23.91 -18.81
N GLY A 193 2.09 23.69 -20.12
CA GLY A 193 3.15 23.09 -20.93
C GLY A 193 3.51 21.66 -20.53
N PHE A 194 4.79 21.29 -20.67
CA PHE A 194 5.28 19.93 -20.39
C PHE A 194 4.94 19.43 -18.99
N LYS A 195 5.06 20.28 -17.96
CA LYS A 195 4.74 19.91 -16.56
C LYS A 195 3.29 19.48 -16.38
N ARG A 196 2.37 20.05 -17.17
CA ARG A 196 0.96 19.67 -17.17
C ARG A 196 0.77 18.28 -17.77
N GLN A 197 1.35 18.03 -18.94
CA GLN A 197 1.25 16.74 -19.61
C GLN A 197 1.93 15.63 -18.80
N ALA A 198 3.11 15.89 -18.24
CA ALA A 198 3.77 14.98 -17.32
C ALA A 198 2.84 14.63 -16.13
N SER A 199 2.20 15.62 -15.49
CA SER A 199 1.27 15.33 -14.39
C SER A 199 0.07 14.47 -14.79
N GLU A 200 -0.46 14.61 -16.00
CA GLU A 200 -1.55 13.76 -16.50
C GLU A 200 -1.08 12.32 -16.71
N VAL A 201 0.08 12.14 -17.35
CA VAL A 201 0.68 10.81 -17.56
C VAL A 201 0.98 10.13 -16.23
N LEU A 202 1.62 10.85 -15.29
CA LEU A 202 1.90 10.36 -13.96
C LEU A 202 0.62 9.96 -13.21
N GLY A 203 -0.40 10.82 -13.25
CA GLY A 203 -1.70 10.53 -12.64
C GLY A 203 -2.42 9.35 -13.27
N PHE A 204 -2.30 9.16 -14.59
CA PHE A 204 -2.82 8.01 -15.33
C PHE A 204 -2.11 6.72 -14.92
N LEU A 205 -0.79 6.72 -14.80
CA LEU A 205 -0.04 5.53 -14.37
C LEU A 205 -0.38 5.11 -12.94
N VAL A 206 -0.64 6.09 -12.05
CA VAL A 206 -1.05 5.81 -10.67
C VAL A 206 -2.48 5.29 -10.59
N ASN A 207 -3.41 5.88 -11.34
CA ASN A 207 -4.80 5.42 -11.42
C ASN A 207 -5.31 5.46 -12.88
N PRO A 208 -5.16 4.34 -13.61
CA PRO A 208 -5.52 4.28 -15.03
C PRO A 208 -6.98 4.62 -15.30
N MET A 209 -7.90 4.16 -14.44
CA MET A 209 -9.33 4.40 -14.60
C MET A 209 -9.68 5.89 -14.45
N ASN A 210 -9.07 6.59 -13.49
CA ASN A 210 -9.21 8.03 -13.35
C ASN A 210 -8.65 8.76 -14.58
N GLY A 211 -7.47 8.37 -15.05
CA GLY A 211 -6.85 8.96 -16.23
C GLY A 211 -7.67 8.76 -17.51
N LEU A 212 -8.19 7.54 -17.75
CA LEU A 212 -9.13 7.24 -18.84
C LEU A 212 -10.36 8.14 -18.74
N ASN A 213 -10.92 8.30 -17.54
CA ASN A 213 -12.08 9.15 -17.36
C ASN A 213 -11.79 10.64 -17.62
N ARG A 214 -10.58 11.11 -17.35
CA ARG A 214 -10.16 12.46 -17.71
C ARG A 214 -10.02 12.66 -19.21
N ILE A 215 -9.57 11.65 -19.95
CA ILE A 215 -9.52 11.67 -21.42
C ILE A 215 -10.95 11.78 -21.98
N ILE A 216 -11.86 10.92 -21.54
CA ILE A 216 -13.26 10.90 -21.99
C ILE A 216 -13.98 12.21 -21.63
N ASP A 217 -13.67 12.80 -20.46
CA ASP A 217 -14.21 14.11 -20.06
C ASP A 217 -13.62 15.29 -20.84
N GLY A 218 -12.64 15.03 -21.70
CA GLY A 218 -11.84 16.06 -22.35
C GLY A 218 -11.12 16.96 -21.33
N LYS A 219 -10.83 16.48 -20.11
CA LYS A 219 -10.09 17.22 -19.07
C LYS A 219 -8.57 17.08 -19.24
N TRP A 220 -8.13 16.09 -20.01
CA TRP A 220 -6.72 15.85 -20.26
C TRP A 220 -6.01 17.11 -20.79
N GLY A 221 -4.99 17.57 -20.07
CA GLY A 221 -4.19 18.72 -20.46
C GLY A 221 -4.89 20.08 -20.33
N LYS A 222 -6.20 20.14 -20.01
CA LYS A 222 -6.91 21.40 -19.78
C LYS A 222 -6.34 22.13 -18.57
N VAL A 223 -6.23 23.45 -18.70
CA VAL A 223 -5.74 24.33 -17.64
C VAL A 223 -6.94 25.05 -17.04
N VAL A 224 -7.08 24.98 -15.72
CA VAL A 224 -8.14 25.64 -14.97
C VAL A 224 -7.63 27.00 -14.47
N GLY A 225 -8.46 28.04 -14.57
CA GLY A 225 -8.11 29.38 -14.12
C GLY A 225 -8.05 29.51 -12.59
N PRO A 226 -7.38 30.56 -12.05
CA PRO A 226 -7.21 30.76 -10.62
C PRO A 226 -8.52 30.87 -9.83
N ALA A 227 -9.58 31.36 -10.46
CA ALA A 227 -10.90 31.55 -9.85
C ALA A 227 -11.55 30.24 -9.35
N ASN A 228 -11.11 29.08 -9.86
CA ASN A 228 -11.66 27.77 -9.49
C ASN A 228 -10.77 27.00 -8.49
N ARG A 229 -9.75 27.64 -7.90
CA ARG A 229 -8.85 27.00 -6.91
C ARG A 229 -9.56 26.49 -5.65
N SER A 230 -10.71 27.05 -5.32
CA SER A 230 -11.53 26.57 -4.19
C SER A 230 -12.07 25.15 -4.39
N GLN A 231 -12.04 24.62 -5.62
CA GLN A 231 -12.44 23.25 -5.93
C GLN A 231 -11.28 22.25 -5.91
N ASP A 232 -10.03 22.70 -5.66
CA ASP A 232 -8.87 21.83 -5.59
C ASP A 232 -8.78 21.14 -4.22
N ASP A 233 -8.17 19.96 -4.24
CA ASP A 233 -7.79 19.26 -3.03
C ASP A 233 -6.67 20.00 -2.29
N SER A 234 -7.05 20.67 -1.20
CA SER A 234 -6.17 21.44 -0.33
C SER A 234 -5.34 20.58 0.64
N SER A 235 -5.53 19.25 0.64
CA SER A 235 -4.77 18.33 1.47
C SER A 235 -3.28 18.49 1.23
N LYS A 236 -2.49 18.66 2.30
CA LYS A 236 -1.03 18.78 2.19
C LYS A 236 -0.42 17.42 1.85
N VAL A 237 0.66 17.41 1.07
CA VAL A 237 1.41 16.18 0.82
C VAL A 237 2.87 16.37 1.21
N SER A 238 3.45 15.34 1.81
CA SER A 238 4.89 15.25 2.02
C SER A 238 5.41 13.94 1.44
N ALA A 239 6.60 14.00 0.86
CA ALA A 239 7.27 12.86 0.27
C ALA A 239 8.72 12.81 0.77
N GLU A 240 9.17 11.63 1.15
CA GLU A 240 10.57 11.32 1.42
C GLU A 240 11.06 10.26 0.44
N PHE A 241 12.23 10.49 -0.14
CA PHE A 241 12.90 9.57 -1.05
C PHE A 241 14.24 9.17 -0.45
N ASP A 242 14.37 7.91 -0.05
CA ASP A 242 15.64 7.32 0.35
C ASP A 242 16.28 6.60 -0.83
N LEU A 243 17.59 6.80 -1.03
CA LEU A 243 18.41 5.97 -1.91
C LEU A 243 19.67 5.57 -1.13
N GLY A 244 19.99 4.28 -1.13
CA GLY A 244 21.07 3.79 -0.29
C GLY A 244 21.46 2.33 -0.49
N ALA A 245 22.33 1.87 0.40
CA ALA A 245 22.78 0.49 0.48
C ALA A 245 22.13 -0.22 1.67
N ARG A 246 21.89 -1.51 1.51
CA ARG A 246 21.42 -2.41 2.57
C ARG A 246 22.36 -3.60 2.71
N LYS A 247 22.56 -4.04 3.95
CA LYS A 247 23.10 -5.35 4.28
C LYS A 247 22.00 -6.15 4.96
N PHE A 248 21.75 -7.37 4.51
CA PHE A 248 20.71 -8.24 5.07
C PHE A 248 21.19 -9.69 5.16
N ASN A 249 20.58 -10.49 6.03
CA ASN A 249 20.82 -11.93 6.08
C ASN A 249 19.50 -12.71 5.91
N SER A 250 19.53 -13.72 5.04
CA SER A 250 18.42 -14.64 4.81
C SER A 250 18.54 -15.96 5.61
N GLY A 251 19.67 -16.19 6.29
CA GLY A 251 19.91 -17.34 7.17
C GLY A 251 20.10 -16.93 8.63
N ASN A 252 19.97 -17.89 9.56
CA ASN A 252 20.12 -17.70 11.03
C ASN A 252 21.58 -17.47 11.48
N GLN A 253 22.35 -16.68 10.74
CA GLN A 253 23.76 -16.37 10.99
C GLN A 253 23.99 -14.87 11.20
N GLY A 254 25.10 -14.49 11.84
CA GLY A 254 25.41 -13.09 12.16
C GLY A 254 25.53 -12.19 10.93
N LEU A 255 24.84 -11.05 10.94
CA LEU A 255 24.79 -10.06 9.84
C LEU A 255 26.18 -9.57 9.42
N LEU A 256 27.11 -9.42 10.37
CA LEU A 256 28.46 -8.94 10.10
C LEU A 256 29.27 -9.92 9.25
N THR A 257 29.17 -11.21 9.55
CA THR A 257 29.96 -12.29 8.93
C THR A 257 29.38 -12.82 7.61
N HIS A 258 28.05 -12.90 7.47
CA HIS A 258 27.39 -13.61 6.36
C HIS A 258 26.32 -12.77 5.63
N GLY A 259 26.23 -11.46 5.93
CA GLY A 259 25.23 -10.59 5.30
C GLY A 259 25.54 -10.30 3.83
N ARG A 260 24.49 -10.32 3.00
CA ARG A 260 24.53 -9.93 1.58
C ARG A 260 24.32 -8.43 1.44
N PHE A 261 24.95 -7.83 0.43
CA PHE A 261 24.80 -6.41 0.11
C PHE A 261 23.84 -6.21 -1.06
N GLY A 262 23.05 -5.15 -1.00
CA GLY A 262 22.18 -4.71 -2.09
C GLY A 262 21.97 -3.20 -2.03
N TRP A 263 21.44 -2.62 -3.11
CA TRP A 263 20.93 -1.25 -3.08
C TRP A 263 19.42 -1.26 -2.83
N PHE A 264 18.91 -0.20 -2.24
CA PHE A 264 17.48 0.02 -2.09
C PHE A 264 17.13 1.47 -2.36
N GLY A 265 15.93 1.67 -2.90
CA GLY A 265 15.25 2.95 -2.97
C GLY A 265 13.93 2.85 -2.23
N ARG A 266 13.54 3.90 -1.50
CA ARG A 266 12.26 3.95 -0.79
C ARG A 266 11.58 5.29 -1.03
N ALA A 267 10.28 5.25 -1.27
CA ALA A 267 9.41 6.43 -1.27
C ALA A 267 8.44 6.30 -0.09
N LYS A 268 8.45 7.28 0.83
CA LYS A 268 7.45 7.45 1.87
C LYS A 268 6.59 8.66 1.52
N LEU A 269 5.29 8.46 1.32
CA LEU A 269 4.34 9.54 1.09
C LEU A 269 3.42 9.68 2.30
N LEU A 270 3.18 10.91 2.72
CA LEU A 270 2.11 11.26 3.64
C LEU A 270 1.16 12.22 2.92
N TYR A 271 -0.10 11.82 2.80
CA TYR A 271 -1.16 12.60 2.20
C TYR A 271 -2.15 13.01 3.29
N GLY A 272 -2.44 14.30 3.38
CA GLY A 272 -3.35 14.90 4.35
C GLY A 272 -2.82 14.91 5.78
N ALA A 273 -3.32 15.85 6.59
CA ALA A 273 -2.98 15.97 7.99
C ALA A 273 -3.74 14.92 8.83
N SER A 274 -3.10 14.37 9.87
CA SER A 274 -3.72 13.36 10.73
C SER A 274 -4.87 13.88 11.58
N ASN A 275 -4.90 15.19 11.84
CA ASN A 275 -5.90 15.88 12.67
C ASN A 275 -6.96 16.64 11.84
N GLU A 276 -6.99 16.43 10.52
CA GLU A 276 -7.97 17.07 9.63
C GLU A 276 -8.95 16.05 9.06
N ASN A 277 -10.19 16.48 8.83
CA ASN A 277 -11.23 15.68 8.18
C ASN A 277 -11.33 14.26 8.76
N LEU A 278 -11.34 14.17 10.10
CA LEU A 278 -11.19 12.92 10.84
C LEU A 278 -12.27 11.88 10.49
N HIS A 279 -13.47 12.29 10.08
CA HIS A 279 -14.56 11.39 9.68
C HIS A 279 -14.63 11.11 8.17
N THR A 280 -13.70 11.65 7.39
CA THR A 280 -13.63 11.40 5.94
C THR A 280 -12.65 10.26 5.68
N PRO A 281 -13.09 9.12 5.10
CA PRO A 281 -12.18 8.03 4.77
C PRO A 281 -11.04 8.49 3.86
N PHE A 282 -9.83 8.06 4.20
CA PHE A 282 -8.57 8.33 3.53
C PHE A 282 -8.25 9.82 3.44
N SER A 283 -8.74 10.62 4.40
CA SER A 283 -8.28 12.00 4.59
C SER A 283 -6.80 12.06 5.00
N ASN A 284 -6.30 11.03 5.69
CA ASN A 284 -4.91 10.84 6.02
C ASN A 284 -4.43 9.48 5.51
N ILE A 285 -3.37 9.47 4.69
CA ILE A 285 -2.80 8.26 4.09
C ILE A 285 -1.29 8.28 4.27
N SER A 286 -0.73 7.18 4.75
CA SER A 286 0.70 6.93 4.71
C SER A 286 0.99 5.77 3.75
N ILE A 287 1.89 6.01 2.80
CA ILE A 287 2.30 5.04 1.80
C ILE A 287 3.81 4.85 1.92
N THR A 288 4.26 3.62 2.01
CA THR A 288 5.68 3.27 1.88
C THR A 288 5.84 2.30 0.74
N ALA A 289 6.65 2.66 -0.25
CA ALA A 289 7.05 1.79 -1.34
C ALA A 289 8.58 1.61 -1.31
N GLU A 290 9.06 0.37 -1.35
CA GLU A 290 10.49 0.05 -1.42
C GLU A 290 10.79 -0.77 -2.68
N PHE A 291 11.89 -0.42 -3.35
CA PHE A 291 12.39 -1.03 -4.57
C PHE A 291 13.87 -1.33 -4.35
N GLY A 292 14.39 -2.37 -4.99
CA GLY A 292 15.80 -2.74 -4.82
C GLY A 292 16.09 -4.08 -5.44
N LYS A 293 17.35 -4.29 -5.84
CA LYS A 293 17.78 -5.56 -6.40
C LYS A 293 18.04 -6.54 -5.27
N ASP A 294 17.02 -7.34 -4.98
CA ASP A 294 17.16 -8.70 -4.47
C ASP A 294 16.49 -9.60 -5.50
N ASP A 295 17.00 -10.81 -5.74
CA ASP A 295 16.74 -11.65 -6.93
C ASP A 295 15.27 -12.06 -7.21
N SER A 296 14.28 -11.52 -6.47
CA SER A 296 12.87 -11.93 -6.45
C SER A 296 11.87 -10.96 -7.09
N SER A 297 12.02 -9.63 -7.01
CA SER A 297 11.04 -8.65 -7.56
C SER A 297 11.57 -7.21 -7.67
N ALA A 298 10.97 -6.39 -8.56
CA ALA A 298 11.32 -4.97 -8.71
C ALA A 298 10.74 -4.08 -7.59
N VAL A 299 9.55 -4.42 -7.08
CA VAL A 299 8.90 -3.80 -5.91
C VAL A 299 8.95 -4.79 -4.76
N ASN A 300 9.56 -4.40 -3.65
CA ASN A 300 9.85 -5.28 -2.53
C ASN A 300 8.90 -5.06 -1.35
N VAL A 301 8.43 -3.83 -1.16
CA VAL A 301 7.51 -3.47 -0.08
C VAL A 301 6.48 -2.48 -0.61
N ILE A 302 5.21 -2.70 -0.29
CA ILE A 302 4.13 -1.71 -0.35
C ILE A 302 3.41 -1.79 0.99
N SER A 303 3.41 -0.71 1.75
CA SER A 303 2.66 -0.60 3.00
C SER A 303 1.79 0.64 2.93
N VAL A 304 0.51 0.47 3.20
CA VAL A 304 -0.53 1.48 3.06
C VAL A 304 -1.31 1.54 4.35
N TYR A 305 -1.38 2.73 4.92
CA TYR A 305 -2.27 3.10 6.01
C TYR A 305 -3.22 4.15 5.45
N GLY A 306 -4.53 3.96 5.59
CA GLY A 306 -5.54 4.96 5.29
C GLY A 306 -6.49 5.15 6.47
N SER A 307 -6.72 6.38 6.90
CA SER A 307 -7.74 6.69 7.91
C SER A 307 -9.13 6.25 7.42
N LEU A 308 -9.98 5.76 8.30
CA LEU A 308 -11.40 5.51 8.01
C LEU A 308 -12.28 6.50 8.79
N ALA A 309 -11.98 6.64 10.08
CA ALA A 309 -12.59 7.58 10.99
C ALA A 309 -11.62 7.88 12.14
N GLY A 310 -11.74 9.04 12.77
CA GLY A 310 -10.94 9.39 13.92
C GLY A 310 -11.63 10.42 14.82
N TRP A 311 -11.02 10.63 15.99
CA TRP A 311 -11.51 11.54 17.03
C TRP A 311 -10.31 12.24 17.66
N ASP A 312 -10.46 13.55 17.84
CA ASP A 312 -9.52 14.35 18.62
C ASP A 312 -9.89 14.24 20.09
N VAL A 313 -8.98 13.68 20.88
CA VAL A 313 -9.08 13.50 22.34
C VAL A 313 -7.95 14.23 23.05
N SER A 314 -7.44 15.29 22.43
CA SER A 314 -6.37 16.12 22.97
C SER A 314 -6.75 16.74 24.31
N LEU A 315 -5.80 16.70 25.25
CA LEU A 315 -6.01 17.19 26.61
C LEU A 315 -5.58 18.66 26.76
N SER A 316 -4.59 19.09 25.97
CA SER A 316 -4.09 20.47 25.95
C SER A 316 -3.35 20.78 24.65
N ASP A 317 -3.01 22.04 24.40
CA ASP A 317 -2.20 22.45 23.23
C ASP A 317 -0.79 21.82 23.19
N SER A 318 -0.30 21.37 24.35
CA SER A 318 1.01 20.72 24.52
C SER A 318 0.96 19.20 24.33
N VAL A 319 -0.23 18.59 24.45
CA VAL A 319 -0.46 17.15 24.34
C VAL A 319 -1.63 16.90 23.40
N GLU A 320 -1.31 16.62 22.14
CA GLU A 320 -2.29 16.27 21.12
C GLU A 320 -2.46 14.75 21.10
N ASN A 321 -3.70 14.28 21.18
CA ASN A 321 -4.04 12.85 21.16
C ASN A 321 -5.16 12.62 20.14
N LEU A 322 -4.93 11.69 19.22
CA LEU A 322 -5.90 11.30 18.20
C LEU A 322 -6.15 9.80 18.29
N ILE A 323 -7.41 9.40 18.25
CA ILE A 323 -7.80 8.00 18.03
C ILE A 323 -8.21 7.87 16.58
N ILE A 324 -7.60 6.98 15.81
CA ILE A 324 -7.90 6.77 14.38
C ILE A 324 -8.12 5.29 14.10
N ILE A 325 -9.27 4.96 13.52
CA ILE A 325 -9.50 3.68 12.85
C ILE A 325 -8.88 3.76 11.47
N SER A 326 -8.02 2.78 11.11
CA SER A 326 -7.37 2.72 9.81
C SER A 326 -7.64 1.41 9.09
N ALA A 327 -7.72 1.48 7.77
CA ALA A 327 -7.57 0.33 6.88
C ALA A 327 -6.12 0.25 6.42
N ASN A 328 -5.55 -0.96 6.46
CA ASN A 328 -4.14 -1.18 6.20
C ASN A 328 -3.95 -2.32 5.20
N TYR A 329 -2.97 -2.15 4.32
CA TYR A 329 -2.53 -3.14 3.37
C TYR A 329 -1.01 -3.22 3.40
N ASP A 330 -0.47 -4.41 3.60
CA ASP A 330 0.96 -4.69 3.65
C ASP A 330 1.29 -5.80 2.63
N TYR A 331 2.22 -5.51 1.73
CA TYR A 331 2.80 -6.46 0.79
C TYR A 331 4.32 -6.37 0.92
N ILE A 332 4.94 -7.49 1.28
CA ILE A 332 6.38 -7.63 1.40
C ILE A 332 6.78 -8.83 0.55
N ARG A 333 7.75 -8.65 -0.34
CA ARG A 333 8.36 -9.73 -1.12
C ARG A 333 9.81 -9.37 -1.45
N ASN A 334 10.74 -9.93 -0.70
CA ASN A 334 12.18 -9.79 -0.96
C ASN A 334 12.87 -11.15 -0.81
N ALA A 335 14.18 -11.22 -1.09
CA ALA A 335 14.91 -12.50 -1.06
C ALA A 335 15.04 -13.13 0.34
N ALA A 336 14.79 -12.38 1.41
CA ALA A 336 14.83 -12.88 2.78
C ALA A 336 13.45 -13.31 3.27
N PHE A 337 12.41 -12.54 2.94
CA PHE A 337 11.10 -12.64 3.56
C PHE A 337 9.99 -12.15 2.63
N PHE A 338 8.83 -12.80 2.69
CA PHE A 338 7.62 -12.34 2.06
C PHE A 338 6.42 -12.48 3.01
N TYR A 339 5.48 -11.55 2.92
CA TYR A 339 4.29 -11.48 3.77
C TYR A 339 3.23 -10.60 3.13
N GLY A 340 1.98 -11.03 3.21
CA GLY A 340 0.82 -10.25 2.78
C GLY A 340 -0.14 -10.07 3.95
N GLY A 341 -0.73 -8.89 4.09
CA GLY A 341 -1.61 -8.60 5.22
C GLY A 341 -2.61 -7.49 4.94
N GLN A 342 -3.86 -7.72 5.32
CA GLN A 342 -4.95 -6.76 5.24
C GLN A 342 -5.59 -6.63 6.61
N SER A 343 -5.64 -5.42 7.16
CA SER A 343 -6.09 -5.23 8.55
C SER A 343 -6.83 -3.93 8.80
N VAL A 344 -7.70 -3.96 9.79
CA VAL A 344 -8.35 -2.77 10.35
C VAL A 344 -7.86 -2.57 11.77
N LYS A 345 -7.34 -1.39 12.09
CA LYS A 345 -6.70 -1.10 13.38
C LYS A 345 -7.25 0.16 14.01
N ALA A 346 -7.39 0.16 15.33
CA ALA A 346 -7.52 1.37 16.12
C ALA A 346 -6.13 1.84 16.54
N ASN A 347 -5.83 3.12 16.34
CA ASN A 347 -4.53 3.72 16.60
C ASN A 347 -4.70 4.92 17.52
N LEU A 348 -4.00 4.94 18.65
CA LEU A 348 -3.77 6.11 19.47
C LEU A 348 -2.48 6.77 19.00
N LEU A 349 -2.60 7.95 18.39
CA LEU A 349 -1.49 8.79 18.00
C LEU A 349 -1.36 9.91 19.03
N SER A 350 -0.15 10.16 19.53
CA SER A 350 0.12 11.27 20.45
C SER A 350 1.30 12.11 20.01
N GLU A 351 1.20 13.42 20.15
CA GLU A 351 2.33 14.36 20.06
C GLU A 351 2.45 15.16 21.35
N PHE A 352 3.62 15.05 21.97
CA PHE A 352 4.01 15.81 23.16
C PHE A 352 5.00 16.90 22.74
N LYS A 353 4.61 18.16 22.92
CA LYS A 353 5.46 19.33 22.71
C LYS A 353 6.13 19.68 24.03
N LEU A 354 7.42 19.40 24.13
CA LEU A 354 8.22 19.65 25.33
C LEU A 354 9.00 20.97 25.20
N LEU A 355 9.58 21.44 26.30
CA LEU A 355 10.39 22.66 26.34
C LEU A 355 11.56 22.59 25.33
N ASN A 356 11.99 23.75 24.82
CA ASN A 356 13.12 23.91 23.88
C ASN A 356 12.95 23.27 22.50
N GLY A 357 11.70 23.08 22.04
CA GLY A 357 11.42 22.57 20.69
C GLY A 357 11.65 21.07 20.52
N PHE A 358 11.86 20.35 21.63
CA PHE A 358 11.89 18.89 21.64
C PHE A 358 10.46 18.36 21.46
N LYS A 359 10.27 17.51 20.45
CA LYS A 359 8.97 16.88 20.18
C LYS A 359 9.11 15.38 20.31
N VAL A 360 8.15 14.77 21.01
CA VAL A 360 8.01 13.32 21.08
C VAL A 360 6.70 12.93 20.43
N ASN A 361 6.76 11.96 19.54
CA ASN A 361 5.59 11.40 18.88
C ASN A 361 5.50 9.92 19.19
N THR A 362 4.31 9.48 19.57
CA THR A 362 4.02 8.06 19.78
C THR A 362 2.83 7.63 18.95
N ALA A 363 2.83 6.38 18.52
CA ALA A 363 1.68 5.74 17.90
C ALA A 363 1.57 4.32 18.43
N VAL A 364 0.45 3.99 19.06
CA VAL A 364 0.15 2.63 19.50
C VAL A 364 -1.13 2.20 18.83
N GLY A 365 -1.14 1.03 18.21
CA GLY A 365 -2.32 0.52 17.53
C GLY A 365 -2.49 -0.96 17.70
N ALA A 366 -3.74 -1.40 17.63
CA ALA A 366 -4.14 -2.80 17.67
C ALA A 366 -5.35 -3.01 16.77
N GLY A 367 -5.49 -4.21 16.21
CA GLY A 367 -6.60 -4.50 15.32
C GLY A 367 -6.65 -5.93 14.83
N LEU A 368 -7.58 -6.16 13.91
CA LEU A 368 -7.84 -7.46 13.32
C LEU A 368 -7.22 -7.54 11.92
N ILE A 369 -6.62 -8.68 11.62
CA ILE A 369 -6.16 -9.05 10.29
C ILE A 369 -7.30 -9.79 9.62
N ILE A 370 -7.87 -9.19 8.57
CA ILE A 370 -8.96 -9.78 7.79
C ILE A 370 -8.44 -11.03 7.08
N LEU A 371 -7.31 -10.89 6.39
CA LEU A 371 -6.59 -12.00 5.77
C LEU A 371 -5.11 -11.65 5.71
N GLY A 372 -4.27 -12.61 6.08
CA GLY A 372 -2.83 -12.55 5.94
C GLY A 372 -2.30 -13.80 5.25
N ALA A 373 -1.17 -13.66 4.57
CA ALA A 373 -0.43 -14.73 3.93
C ALA A 373 0.97 -14.79 4.56
N ALA A 374 1.21 -15.85 5.33
CA ALA A 374 2.47 -16.08 6.03
C ALA A 374 3.31 -17.15 5.31
N PRO A 375 4.63 -16.98 5.23
CA PRO A 375 5.51 -17.94 4.55
C PRO A 375 5.54 -19.29 5.28
N ASP A 376 5.38 -20.38 4.53
CA ASP A 376 5.42 -21.76 5.04
C ASP A 376 6.48 -22.56 4.26
N PRO A 377 7.51 -23.13 4.92
CA PRO A 377 8.47 -24.00 4.25
C PRO A 377 7.88 -25.36 3.83
N TYR A 378 6.75 -25.77 4.39
CA TYR A 378 6.05 -27.01 4.07
C TYR A 378 4.98 -26.72 3.02
N LEU A 379 5.11 -27.31 1.83
CA LEU A 379 4.17 -27.05 0.74
C LEU A 379 2.78 -27.59 1.09
N TYR A 380 1.77 -26.73 1.03
CA TYR A 380 0.36 -27.11 1.12
C TYR A 380 -0.29 -26.96 -0.24
N ARG A 381 -0.65 -28.08 -0.88
CA ARG A 381 -1.25 -28.10 -2.25
C ARG A 381 -0.44 -27.31 -3.30
N GLY A 382 0.89 -27.36 -3.19
CA GLY A 382 1.83 -26.66 -4.09
C GLY A 382 2.15 -25.22 -3.69
N ARG A 383 1.51 -24.70 -2.63
CA ARG A 383 1.71 -23.34 -2.12
C ARG A 383 2.73 -23.33 -0.98
N ASN A 384 3.62 -22.33 -0.96
CA ASN A 384 4.65 -22.14 0.06
C ASN A 384 4.26 -21.06 1.10
N TYR A 385 2.96 -20.90 1.33
CA TYR A 385 2.43 -19.93 2.27
C TYR A 385 1.04 -20.35 2.74
N ASP A 386 0.73 -19.98 3.98
CA ASP A 386 -0.53 -20.25 4.64
C ASP A 386 -1.37 -18.98 4.73
N TYR A 387 -2.68 -19.14 4.53
CA TYR A 387 -3.64 -18.09 4.79
C TYR A 387 -4.09 -18.14 6.24
N GLY A 388 -4.08 -16.98 6.90
CA GLY A 388 -4.52 -16.86 8.27
C GLY A 388 -5.22 -15.54 8.58
N SER A 389 -5.84 -15.49 9.75
CA SER A 389 -6.44 -14.30 10.34
C SER A 389 -6.03 -14.22 11.81
N GLY A 390 -6.17 -13.05 12.42
CA GLY A 390 -5.86 -12.87 13.83
C GLY A 390 -5.66 -11.40 14.18
N PHE A 391 -4.65 -11.11 14.98
CA PHE A 391 -4.45 -9.80 15.58
C PHE A 391 -3.16 -9.16 15.09
N ALA A 392 -3.21 -7.84 14.89
CA ALA A 392 -2.04 -7.02 14.60
C ALA A 392 -1.89 -5.96 15.68
N ILE A 393 -0.65 -5.68 16.06
CA ILE A 393 -0.27 -4.60 16.95
C ILE A 393 0.85 -3.77 16.32
N ASN A 394 0.88 -2.48 16.60
CA ASN A 394 1.98 -1.60 16.23
C ASN A 394 2.30 -0.61 17.33
N GLY A 395 3.58 -0.30 17.47
CA GLY A 395 4.10 0.68 18.41
C GLY A 395 5.18 1.50 17.74
N ARG A 396 5.09 2.82 17.80
CA ARG A 396 6.14 3.73 17.33
C ARG A 396 6.39 4.76 18.41
N ALA A 397 7.65 5.06 18.65
CA ALA A 397 8.07 6.22 19.41
C ALA A 397 9.20 6.90 18.65
N GLY A 398 9.14 8.21 18.52
CA GLY A 398 10.19 8.98 17.90
C GLY A 398 10.32 10.35 18.52
N PHE A 399 11.51 10.91 18.42
CA PHE A 399 11.80 12.25 18.89
C PHE A 399 12.64 13.03 17.89
N ASN A 400 12.49 14.34 17.95
CA ASN A 400 13.21 15.28 17.10
C ASN A 400 13.90 16.33 17.97
N ILE A 401 15.20 16.48 17.79
CA ILE A 401 16.04 17.46 18.48
C ILE A 401 16.48 18.53 17.47
N GLY A 402 16.08 19.78 17.73
CA GLY A 402 16.53 20.94 16.98
C GLY A 402 16.21 20.91 15.49
N ASN A 403 15.21 20.12 15.06
CA ASN A 403 14.90 19.84 13.66
C ASN A 403 16.07 19.26 12.85
N ARG A 404 17.17 18.81 13.48
CA ARG A 404 18.35 18.27 12.79
C ARG A 404 18.54 16.80 13.04
N PHE A 405 18.30 16.35 14.26
CA PHE A 405 18.43 14.95 14.64
C PHE A 405 17.04 14.35 14.84
N TYR A 406 16.82 13.20 14.22
CA TYR A 406 15.63 12.40 14.39
C TYR A 406 16.01 10.99 14.77
N TYR A 407 15.32 10.46 15.78
CA TYR A 407 15.36 9.06 16.13
C TYR A 407 13.95 8.50 16.20
N SER A 408 13.76 7.27 15.75
CA SER A 408 12.56 6.52 16.07
C SER A 408 12.82 5.04 16.22
N ILE A 409 11.96 4.42 17.01
CA ILE A 409 11.78 2.98 17.10
C ILE A 409 10.37 2.65 16.64
N ASN A 410 10.24 1.63 15.80
CA ASN A 410 8.98 1.16 15.27
C ASN A 410 8.91 -0.36 15.42
N TYR A 411 7.82 -0.82 16.01
CA TYR A 411 7.46 -2.21 16.21
C TYR A 411 6.16 -2.51 15.46
N ARG A 412 6.14 -3.60 14.70
CA ARG A 412 4.92 -4.16 14.12
C ARG A 412 4.88 -5.64 14.47
N GLY A 413 3.81 -6.13 15.06
CA GLY A 413 3.62 -7.52 15.40
C GLY A 413 2.29 -8.04 14.88
N SER A 414 2.24 -9.32 14.53
CA SER A 414 1.03 -10.03 14.15
C SER A 414 1.02 -11.44 14.72
N TRP A 415 -0.16 -11.87 15.14
CA TRP A 415 -0.45 -13.25 15.49
C TRP A 415 -1.52 -13.77 14.54
N LEU A 416 -1.17 -14.79 13.76
CA LEU A 416 -2.04 -15.37 12.74
C LEU A 416 -2.36 -16.82 13.07
N MET A 417 -3.64 -17.15 13.04
CA MET A 417 -4.14 -18.52 13.05
C MET A 417 -4.40 -18.94 11.62
N THR A 418 -3.91 -20.12 11.23
CA THR A 418 -4.11 -20.63 9.88
C THR A 418 -5.58 -20.99 9.65
N ILE A 419 -6.17 -20.39 8.62
CA ILE A 419 -7.51 -20.70 8.10
C ILE A 419 -7.40 -21.75 6.99
N ASN A 420 -6.41 -21.60 6.11
CA ASN A 420 -6.15 -22.53 5.02
C ASN A 420 -4.66 -22.69 4.78
N GLY A 421 -4.18 -23.92 4.92
CA GLY A 421 -2.75 -24.18 4.99
C GLY A 421 -2.43 -25.35 5.91
N ASN A 422 -1.16 -25.51 6.26
CA ASN A 422 -0.78 -26.45 7.30
C ASN A 422 -1.33 -26.00 8.65
N LYS A 423 -1.73 -26.94 9.52
CA LYS A 423 -2.32 -26.57 10.80
C LYS A 423 -1.25 -25.93 11.71
N SER A 424 -1.30 -24.61 11.83
CA SER A 424 -0.26 -23.80 12.45
C SER A 424 -0.79 -22.50 13.03
N HIS A 425 0.04 -21.82 13.82
CA HIS A 425 -0.11 -20.40 14.11
C HIS A 425 1.23 -19.69 13.99
N TYR A 426 1.21 -18.43 13.56
CA TYR A 426 2.39 -17.64 13.27
C TYR A 426 2.45 -16.42 14.18
N PHE A 427 3.60 -16.16 14.78
CA PHE A 427 3.96 -14.87 15.36
C PHE A 427 4.99 -14.20 14.46
N LEU A 428 4.59 -13.12 13.78
CA LEU A 428 5.50 -12.34 12.95
C LEU A 428 5.70 -10.98 13.58
N HIS A 429 6.93 -10.50 13.66
CA HIS A 429 7.15 -9.14 14.10
C HIS A 429 8.39 -8.50 13.51
N THR A 430 8.42 -7.18 13.58
CA THR A 430 9.53 -6.36 13.10
C THR A 430 9.88 -5.33 14.16
N ILE A 431 11.17 -5.07 14.30
CA ILE A 431 11.68 -3.90 14.99
C ILE A 431 12.57 -3.15 14.00
N THR A 432 12.27 -1.86 13.84
CA THR A 432 13.03 -0.94 13.00
C THR A 432 13.43 0.25 13.86
N ASN A 433 14.71 0.52 13.94
CA ASN A 433 15.22 1.77 14.49
C ASN A 433 15.65 2.65 13.34
N GLU A 434 15.35 3.94 13.41
CA GLU A 434 15.73 4.91 12.40
C GLU A 434 16.46 6.06 13.07
N ILE A 435 17.69 6.33 12.61
CA ILE A 435 18.48 7.48 13.01
C ILE A 435 18.68 8.32 11.75
N SER A 436 18.24 9.57 11.76
CA SER A 436 18.36 10.49 10.63
C SER A 436 18.98 11.81 11.11
N TYR A 437 20.01 12.26 10.40
CA TYR A 437 20.65 13.53 10.63
C TYR A 437 20.54 14.41 9.40
N ARG A 438 19.95 15.60 9.57
CA ARG A 438 19.87 16.59 8.50
C ARG A 438 21.25 17.20 8.25
N VAL A 439 21.74 17.03 7.03
CA VAL A 439 22.99 17.64 6.56
C VAL A 439 22.71 18.98 5.86
N LEU A 440 21.71 19.02 4.99
CA LEU A 440 21.23 20.23 4.30
C LEU A 440 19.71 20.36 4.48
N LYS A 441 19.15 21.52 4.16
CA LYS A 441 17.72 21.83 4.37
C LYS A 441 16.75 20.67 4.06
N ASP A 442 16.92 20.05 2.89
CA ASP A 442 16.05 18.99 2.39
C ASP A 442 16.77 17.62 2.25
N LEU A 443 18.04 17.53 2.71
CA LEU A 443 18.87 16.34 2.60
C LEU A 443 19.31 15.83 3.98
N SER A 444 19.05 14.56 4.25
CA SER A 444 19.47 13.89 5.48
C SER A 444 20.28 12.62 5.17
N ILE A 445 21.14 12.22 6.09
CA ILE A 445 21.78 10.90 6.09
C ILE A 445 21.05 10.07 7.15
N SER A 446 20.65 8.86 6.76
CA SER A 446 19.85 7.97 7.58
C SER A 446 20.52 6.62 7.73
N ALA A 447 20.46 6.07 8.94
CA ALA A 447 20.78 4.69 9.25
C ALA A 447 19.55 4.01 9.83
N GLU A 448 19.23 2.80 9.35
CA GLU A 448 18.07 2.04 9.77
C GLU A 448 18.46 0.58 10.05
N PRO A 449 18.92 0.26 11.28
CA PRO A 449 19.06 -1.11 11.73
C PRO A 449 17.71 -1.69 12.18
N GLY A 450 17.47 -2.95 11.84
CA GLY A 450 16.27 -3.65 12.26
C GLY A 450 16.31 -5.14 11.96
N TYR A 451 15.20 -5.81 12.25
CA TYR A 451 15.01 -7.21 11.88
C TYR A 451 13.54 -7.55 11.65
N PHE A 452 13.32 -8.62 10.89
CA PHE A 452 12.05 -9.34 10.82
C PHE A 452 12.21 -10.66 11.56
N ARG A 453 11.22 -11.10 12.32
CA ARG A 453 11.17 -12.45 12.89
C ARG A 453 9.88 -13.14 12.48
N LEU A 454 10.01 -14.41 12.15
CA LEU A 454 8.92 -15.32 11.83
C LEU A 454 9.04 -16.50 12.77
N GLU A 455 8.02 -16.69 13.61
CA GLU A 455 7.85 -17.88 14.43
C GLU A 455 6.59 -18.61 13.99
N GLY A 456 6.73 -19.74 13.31
CA GLY A 456 5.64 -20.60 12.87
C GLY A 456 5.60 -21.85 13.73
N ASN A 457 4.50 -22.05 14.45
CA ASN A 457 4.27 -23.21 15.31
C ASN A 457 3.34 -24.19 14.58
N TYR A 458 3.80 -25.40 14.29
CA TYR A 458 3.07 -26.37 13.46
C TYR A 458 2.62 -27.57 14.27
N LYS A 459 1.41 -28.05 14.00
CA LYS A 459 0.91 -29.24 14.69
C LYS A 459 1.61 -30.53 14.24
N ASN A 460 1.87 -30.63 12.94
CA ASN A 460 2.31 -31.87 12.29
C ASN A 460 3.72 -31.77 11.67
N HIS A 461 4.39 -30.65 11.86
CA HIS A 461 5.72 -30.38 11.32
C HIS A 461 6.59 -29.71 12.40
N PRO A 462 7.92 -29.73 12.25
CA PRO A 462 8.79 -28.95 13.11
C PRO A 462 8.47 -27.45 13.07
N ASP A 463 8.63 -26.79 14.21
CA ASP A 463 8.46 -25.35 14.31
C ASP A 463 9.57 -24.61 13.57
N VAL A 464 9.24 -23.39 13.13
CA VAL A 464 10.12 -22.52 12.37
C VAL A 464 10.34 -21.25 13.17
N ASP A 465 11.58 -20.95 13.54
CA ASP A 465 11.96 -19.66 14.11
C ASP A 465 13.11 -19.06 13.30
N LYS A 466 12.81 -17.97 12.57
CA LYS A 466 13.74 -17.31 11.67
C LYS A 466 13.83 -15.82 12.00
N ILE A 467 15.06 -15.32 12.10
CA ILE A 467 15.35 -13.90 12.28
C ILE A 467 16.13 -13.39 11.07
N TYR A 468 15.65 -12.29 10.51
CA TYR A 468 16.20 -11.64 9.31
C TYR A 468 16.70 -10.23 9.68
N PRO A 469 17.92 -10.11 10.21
CA PRO A 469 18.50 -8.82 10.54
C PRO A 469 18.90 -8.06 9.27
N TYR A 470 18.78 -6.74 9.33
CA TYR A 470 19.25 -5.85 8.28
C TYR A 470 19.80 -4.54 8.84
N LEU A 471 20.65 -3.91 8.03
CA LEU A 471 21.10 -2.54 8.21
C LEU A 471 20.95 -1.81 6.88
N ARG A 472 20.28 -0.68 6.89
CA ARG A 472 20.19 0.24 5.75
C ARG A 472 20.94 1.52 6.07
N ILE A 473 21.67 2.04 5.08
CA ILE A 473 22.28 3.37 5.12
C ILE A 473 21.85 4.09 3.85
N SER A 474 21.27 5.27 3.98
CA SER A 474 20.72 6.03 2.85
C SER A 474 20.94 7.52 2.96
N THR A 475 20.93 8.17 1.79
CA THR A 475 20.64 9.60 1.68
C THR A 475 19.14 9.76 1.50
N ARG A 476 18.52 10.65 2.27
CA ARG A 476 17.09 10.98 2.19
C ARG A 476 16.89 12.39 1.67
N TYR A 477 16.09 12.52 0.61
CA TYR A 477 15.60 13.79 0.11
C TYR A 477 14.13 13.99 0.48
N ARG A 478 13.76 15.15 1.02
CA ARG A 478 12.36 15.49 1.34
C ARG A 478 11.79 16.53 0.39
N VAL A 479 10.52 16.35 0.05
CA VAL A 479 9.70 17.36 -0.62
C VAL A 479 8.37 17.53 0.11
N ASN A 480 7.98 18.77 0.38
CA ASN A 480 6.60 19.12 0.77
C ASN A 480 5.89 19.70 -0.46
N LEU A 481 4.67 19.25 -0.72
CA LEU A 481 3.96 19.39 -2.00
C LEU A 481 2.58 20.03 -1.84
#